data_AF-A0A8J3ZYX5-F1
#
_entry.id   AF-A0A8J3ZYX5-F1
#
_cell.length_a   1.000
_cell.length_b   1.000
_cell.length_c   1.000
_cell.angle_alpha   90.00
_cell.angle_beta   90.00
_cell.angle_gamma   90.00
#
_symmetry.space_group_name_H-M   'P 1'
#
loop_
_entity.id
_entity.type
_entity.pdbx_description
1 polymer ?
#
loop_
_entity_poly.entity_id
_entity_poly.type
_entity_poly.pdbx_seq_one_letter_code
_entity_poly.pdbx_strand_id
1 'polypeptide(L)'
;MWRSSVRWWHGPRSTAPTNIAYRAARRLGLVLAVVPAMLLGFPQPAHAHARLISTDPAQGAVLQTAPDRILFRFNEVVNGVPGGVQVFDARGGLVHTRQTVTGTDLDVVMSQPLVDGTTVVTWRVVSDDGHPISGSLTFSVGAPTPAVTPPSTGSSSVPTVPWALTLAHAVGYVGLLLATGLAAFAALFLPTDPRTDRRTDRRTDRPRRRLAAVARAAAAVAAAAWLAVPPITALYLLGGGPDLLLRGATWSSLPLTEYAVATVVVSGLALTVALPGAGSPSRRRRIAVVAAAAIAVTAPALVGHTRAASPELLAIGADALHLLAGSVWLGGLAGLVLTLPDLSGRGAAAAAVLTRFSTAAAGILAALVATGSLLVWQILGSWTALLDTSYGQLVLAKVAIVLCALLIAAWNRWSLLPRLTRATSRTDRQAHSRPVVRAAALEGTVLACALLITGFLVDTSPAGDSPPARAAAGTSPDTHTTTLGTITVRASLTPLVRGANTVTLRLTSAAGEPVEGVAPPVVRLSSDRATLGAVPLTQVSPGIYTAQVVLPVTGTWRMQVSLRISEFANPVGELEFVVRD
;
A
#
# COMPACT_ATOMS: atom_id res chain seq x y z
N MET A 1 23.94 -47.88 78.82
CA MET A 1 24.81 -47.42 77.71
C MET A 1 23.91 -46.98 76.56
N TRP A 2 23.42 -45.74 76.62
CA TRP A 2 22.46 -45.17 75.65
C TRP A 2 23.14 -43.99 74.96
N ARG A 3 23.22 -44.00 73.63
CA ARG A 3 23.79 -42.90 72.83
C ARG A 3 22.68 -42.05 72.25
N SER A 4 22.80 -40.75 72.52
CA SER A 4 21.95 -39.63 72.12
C SER A 4 22.00 -39.35 70.61
N SER A 5 20.83 -39.22 69.98
CA SER A 5 20.66 -38.67 68.63
C SER A 5 20.09 -37.25 68.71
N VAL A 6 20.89 -36.27 68.32
CA VAL A 6 20.51 -34.86 68.22
C VAL A 6 19.76 -34.66 66.89
N ARG A 7 18.47 -34.32 66.97
CA ARG A 7 17.66 -33.86 65.82
C ARG A 7 17.83 -32.35 65.65
N TRP A 8 18.45 -31.93 64.56
CA TRP A 8 18.45 -30.54 64.13
C TRP A 8 17.18 -30.23 63.33
N TRP A 9 16.49 -29.17 63.76
CA TRP A 9 15.31 -28.58 63.15
C TRP A 9 15.73 -27.82 61.87
N HIS A 10 15.25 -28.24 60.69
CA HIS A 10 15.39 -27.43 59.47
C HIS A 10 14.10 -26.63 59.25
N GLY A 11 14.18 -25.31 59.45
CA GLY A 11 13.14 -24.37 59.04
C GLY A 11 12.95 -24.33 57.51
N PRO A 12 11.78 -23.88 57.03
CA PRO A 12 11.48 -23.85 55.60
C PRO A 12 12.37 -22.83 54.87
N ARG A 13 13.12 -23.31 53.87
CA ARG A 13 13.92 -22.48 52.97
C ARG A 13 12.99 -21.58 52.15
N SER A 14 13.12 -20.27 52.32
CA SER A 14 12.50 -19.25 51.46
C SER A 14 13.05 -19.36 50.04
N THR A 15 12.22 -19.75 49.07
CA THR A 15 12.57 -19.69 47.65
C THR A 15 12.28 -18.29 47.12
N ALA A 16 13.33 -17.52 46.84
CA ALA A 16 13.23 -16.16 46.30
C ALA A 16 12.59 -16.15 44.89
N PRO A 17 11.51 -15.37 44.64
CA PRO A 17 10.86 -15.29 43.35
C PRO A 17 11.41 -14.10 42.53
N THR A 18 12.67 -14.17 42.07
CA THR A 18 13.29 -13.02 41.33
C THR A 18 13.86 -13.35 39.95
N ASN A 19 13.97 -14.63 39.56
CA ASN A 19 14.68 -15.01 38.33
C ASN A 19 13.85 -14.98 37.01
N ILE A 20 12.52 -14.96 37.07
CA ILE A 20 11.68 -15.03 35.86
C ILE A 20 11.49 -13.64 35.23
N ALA A 21 11.31 -12.60 36.05
CA ALA A 21 11.15 -11.22 35.60
C ALA A 21 12.43 -10.68 34.92
N TYR A 22 13.59 -10.97 35.49
CA TYR A 22 14.89 -10.56 34.95
C TYR A 22 15.21 -11.20 33.59
N ARG A 23 14.84 -12.47 33.39
CA ARG A 23 15.04 -13.19 32.12
C ARG A 23 14.10 -12.70 31.00
N ALA A 24 12.90 -12.25 31.34
CA ALA A 24 11.97 -11.65 30.39
C ALA A 24 12.38 -10.23 30.00
N ALA A 25 12.86 -9.41 30.95
CA ALA A 25 13.40 -8.08 30.69
C ALA A 25 14.67 -8.12 29.82
N ARG A 26 15.59 -9.06 30.08
CA ARG A 26 16.78 -9.28 29.23
C ARG A 26 16.43 -9.69 27.79
N ARG A 27 15.37 -10.47 27.59
CA ARG A 27 14.90 -10.88 26.25
C ARG A 27 14.24 -9.72 25.51
N LEU A 28 13.50 -8.86 26.20
CA LEU A 28 12.92 -7.63 25.62
C LEU A 28 14.02 -6.62 25.23
N GLY A 29 15.06 -6.46 26.07
CA GLY A 29 16.22 -5.62 25.77
C GLY A 29 17.06 -6.14 24.60
N LEU A 30 17.16 -7.46 24.42
CA LEU A 30 17.84 -8.05 23.25
C LEU A 30 17.05 -7.84 21.96
N VAL A 31 15.71 -7.90 22.01
CA VAL A 31 14.83 -7.61 20.86
C VAL A 31 14.93 -6.15 20.44
N LEU A 32 15.01 -5.21 21.40
CA LEU A 32 15.25 -3.78 21.12
C LEU A 32 16.64 -3.49 20.54
N ALA A 33 17.65 -4.32 20.83
CA ALA A 33 19.02 -4.15 20.34
C ALA A 33 19.30 -4.78 18.97
N VAL A 34 18.47 -5.71 18.50
CA VAL A 34 18.60 -6.34 17.16
C VAL A 34 17.96 -5.48 16.05
N VAL A 35 16.93 -4.69 16.37
CA VAL A 35 16.24 -3.81 15.43
C VAL A 35 17.19 -2.80 14.76
N PRO A 36 18.12 -2.12 15.47
CA PRO A 36 19.10 -1.23 14.84
C PRO A 36 20.13 -1.97 13.97
N ALA A 37 20.52 -3.19 14.35
CA ALA A 37 21.54 -3.95 13.63
C ALA A 37 21.04 -4.50 12.28
N MET A 38 19.74 -4.75 12.14
CA MET A 38 19.12 -5.15 10.85
C MET A 38 18.91 -3.95 9.90
N LEU A 39 18.99 -2.71 10.41
CA LEU A 39 18.83 -1.46 9.62
C LEU A 39 20.17 -0.96 9.02
N LEU A 40 21.29 -1.64 9.25
CA LEU A 40 22.62 -1.22 8.77
C LEU A 40 22.94 -1.60 7.32
N GLY A 41 22.03 -2.29 6.63
CA GLY A 41 22.01 -2.31 5.17
C GLY A 41 21.27 -1.07 4.68
N PHE A 42 21.89 -0.26 3.81
CA PHE A 42 21.19 0.80 3.08
C PHE A 42 20.55 0.17 1.83
N PRO A 43 19.28 -0.29 1.85
CA PRO A 43 18.59 -0.59 0.61
C PRO A 43 18.47 0.71 -0.18
N GLN A 44 18.64 0.61 -1.50
CA GLN A 44 18.17 1.65 -2.39
C GLN A 44 16.66 1.81 -2.16
N PRO A 45 16.10 3.02 -2.13
CA PRO A 45 14.65 3.19 -2.04
C PRO A 45 14.00 2.37 -3.14
N ALA A 46 13.12 1.45 -2.78
CA ALA A 46 12.27 0.80 -3.76
C ALA A 46 11.30 1.87 -4.26
N HIS A 47 11.50 2.35 -5.48
CA HIS A 47 10.42 3.02 -6.18
C HIS A 47 9.36 1.94 -6.43
N ALA A 48 8.14 2.20 -5.98
CA ALA A 48 7.01 1.28 -6.13
C ALA A 48 6.12 1.67 -7.32
N HIS A 49 6.25 2.88 -7.83
CA HIS A 49 5.45 3.36 -8.96
C HIS A 49 6.31 3.53 -10.20
N ALA A 50 5.85 2.91 -11.29
CA ALA A 50 6.45 3.09 -12.59
C ALA A 50 6.37 4.57 -13.00
N ARG A 51 7.49 5.08 -13.51
CA ARG A 51 7.66 6.40 -14.11
C ARG A 51 8.15 6.21 -15.52
N LEU A 52 7.55 6.96 -16.44
CA LEU A 52 8.01 7.00 -17.81
C LEU A 52 9.42 7.63 -17.86
N ILE A 53 10.41 6.85 -18.28
CA ILE A 53 11.80 7.27 -18.46
C ILE A 53 11.97 7.94 -19.81
N SER A 54 11.48 7.30 -20.88
CA SER A 54 11.71 7.75 -22.25
C SER A 54 10.64 7.24 -23.20
N THR A 55 10.47 7.95 -24.31
CA THR A 55 9.67 7.51 -25.45
C THR A 55 10.49 7.56 -26.73
N ASP A 56 10.19 6.65 -27.64
CA ASP A 56 10.66 6.67 -29.03
C ASP A 56 9.44 6.48 -29.94
N PRO A 57 8.95 7.51 -30.65
CA PRO A 57 9.54 8.85 -30.80
C PRO A 57 9.56 9.67 -29.49
N ALA A 58 10.53 10.58 -29.39
CA ALA A 58 10.61 11.50 -28.26
C ALA A 58 9.43 12.49 -28.25
N GLN A 59 9.05 12.97 -27.05
CA GLN A 59 8.05 14.01 -26.89
C GLN A 59 8.38 15.25 -27.74
N GLY A 60 7.45 15.65 -28.61
CA GLY A 60 7.58 16.79 -29.52
C GLY A 60 8.43 16.53 -30.76
N ALA A 61 8.89 15.30 -31.00
CA ALA A 61 9.73 14.99 -32.15
C ALA A 61 9.02 15.27 -33.49
N VAL A 62 9.79 15.72 -34.50
CA VAL A 62 9.35 15.86 -35.88
C VAL A 62 10.14 14.88 -36.73
N LEU A 63 9.45 13.88 -37.27
CA LEU A 63 10.03 12.77 -38.00
C LEU A 63 9.88 12.99 -39.51
N GLN A 64 10.90 12.64 -40.29
CA GLN A 64 10.81 12.71 -41.76
C GLN A 64 9.91 11.61 -42.34
N THR A 65 9.90 10.45 -41.69
CA THR A 65 9.12 9.28 -42.10
C THR A 65 8.28 8.82 -40.91
N ALA A 66 7.06 8.35 -41.19
CA ALA A 66 6.22 7.74 -40.17
C ALA A 66 6.96 6.55 -39.52
N PRO A 67 6.99 6.45 -38.19
CA PRO A 67 7.53 5.28 -37.51
C PRO A 67 6.59 4.09 -37.71
N ASP A 68 7.11 2.87 -37.57
CA ASP A 68 6.29 1.64 -37.58
C ASP A 68 5.77 1.26 -36.18
N ARG A 69 6.44 1.78 -35.14
CA ARG A 69 6.10 1.55 -33.73
C ARG A 69 6.40 2.76 -32.86
N ILE A 70 5.78 2.80 -31.69
CA ILE A 70 6.04 3.73 -30.60
C ILE A 70 6.42 2.94 -29.36
N LEU A 71 7.58 3.22 -28.77
CA LEU A 71 8.10 2.58 -27.59
C LEU A 71 8.05 3.51 -26.38
N PHE A 72 7.49 3.03 -25.27
CA PHE A 72 7.54 3.68 -23.96
C PHE A 72 8.38 2.83 -23.02
N ARG A 73 9.33 3.45 -22.31
CA ARG A 73 10.17 2.78 -21.32
C ARG A 73 9.92 3.32 -19.93
N PHE A 74 9.68 2.44 -18.98
CA PHE A 74 9.46 2.74 -17.57
C PHE A 74 10.67 2.33 -16.72
N ASN A 75 10.76 2.83 -15.48
CA ASN A 75 11.78 2.40 -14.52
C ASN A 75 11.44 1.07 -13.83
N GLU A 76 10.21 0.59 -13.97
CA GLU A 76 9.67 -0.60 -13.32
C GLU A 76 8.80 -1.40 -14.29
N VAL A 77 8.53 -2.65 -13.92
CA VAL A 77 7.61 -3.50 -14.67
C VAL A 77 6.23 -2.87 -14.66
N VAL A 78 5.59 -2.89 -15.83
CA VAL A 78 4.22 -2.42 -16.01
C VAL A 78 3.36 -3.53 -16.60
N ASN A 79 2.06 -3.43 -16.39
CA ASN A 79 1.03 -4.30 -16.95
C ASN A 79 0.14 -3.49 -17.90
N GLY A 80 -0.16 -4.05 -19.06
CA GLY A 80 -1.01 -3.40 -20.05
C GLY A 80 -2.48 -3.40 -19.64
N VAL A 81 -3.18 -2.31 -19.91
CA VAL A 81 -4.64 -2.23 -19.72
C VAL A 81 -5.33 -2.39 -21.07
N PRO A 82 -6.34 -3.25 -21.22
CA PRO A 82 -7.11 -3.34 -22.46
C PRO A 82 -7.68 -1.96 -22.87
N GLY A 83 -7.37 -1.53 -24.09
CA GLY A 83 -7.74 -0.19 -24.59
C GLY A 83 -7.01 0.97 -23.89
N GLY A 84 -5.93 0.67 -23.16
CA GLY A 84 -5.16 1.65 -22.40
C GLY A 84 -4.33 2.59 -23.26
N VAL A 85 -3.93 2.19 -24.47
CA VAL A 85 -3.32 3.10 -25.44
C VAL A 85 -4.29 3.42 -26.57
N GLN A 86 -4.37 4.71 -26.92
CA GLN A 86 -5.08 5.19 -28.09
C GLN A 86 -4.17 6.13 -28.88
N VAL A 87 -4.10 5.93 -30.19
CA VAL A 87 -3.31 6.75 -31.10
C VAL A 87 -4.25 7.51 -32.00
N PHE A 88 -4.06 8.83 -32.09
CA PHE A 88 -4.88 9.74 -32.89
C PHE A 88 -4.00 10.41 -33.93
N ASP A 89 -4.46 10.41 -35.18
CA ASP A 89 -3.77 11.07 -36.28
C ASP A 89 -4.04 12.59 -36.32
N ALA A 90 -3.42 13.26 -37.28
CA ALA A 90 -3.53 14.71 -37.48
C ALA A 90 -4.96 15.20 -37.83
N ARG A 91 -5.85 14.28 -38.21
CA ARG A 91 -7.27 14.56 -38.52
C ARG A 91 -8.18 14.25 -37.34
N GLY A 92 -7.62 13.80 -36.20
CA GLY A 92 -8.37 13.36 -35.02
C GLY A 92 -8.94 11.94 -35.15
N GLY A 93 -8.55 11.19 -36.19
CA GLY A 93 -8.97 9.81 -36.40
C GLY A 93 -8.22 8.84 -35.49
N LEU A 94 -8.93 7.85 -34.93
CA LEU A 94 -8.31 6.79 -34.14
C LEU A 94 -7.56 5.82 -35.08
N VAL A 95 -6.27 5.63 -34.81
CA VAL A 95 -5.41 4.69 -35.51
C VAL A 95 -5.44 3.34 -34.79
N HIS A 96 -5.68 2.26 -35.53
CA HIS A 96 -5.63 0.92 -34.97
C HIS A 96 -4.20 0.50 -34.63
N THR A 97 -4.00 0.01 -33.41
CA THR A 97 -2.68 -0.39 -32.89
C THR A 97 -2.74 -1.77 -32.24
N ARG A 98 -1.62 -2.48 -32.29
CA ARG A 98 -1.34 -3.63 -31.43
C ARG A 98 -0.41 -3.19 -30.31
N GLN A 99 -0.76 -3.53 -29.07
CA GLN A 99 -0.02 -3.13 -27.88
C GLN A 99 0.56 -4.37 -27.21
N THR A 100 1.83 -4.33 -26.87
CA THR A 100 2.53 -5.40 -26.15
C THR A 100 3.32 -4.80 -25.01
N VAL A 101 3.14 -5.32 -23.81
CA VAL A 101 3.95 -4.94 -22.65
C VAL A 101 4.92 -6.08 -22.35
N THR A 102 6.21 -5.76 -22.20
CA THR A 102 7.27 -6.71 -21.87
C THR A 102 8.18 -6.11 -20.81
N GLY A 103 8.01 -6.55 -19.56
CA GLY A 103 8.76 -6.01 -18.43
C GLY A 103 8.47 -4.51 -18.26
N THR A 104 9.50 -3.69 -18.46
CA THR A 104 9.47 -2.23 -18.31
C THR A 104 9.09 -1.49 -19.60
N ASP A 105 8.87 -2.20 -20.70
CA ASP A 105 8.67 -1.60 -22.02
C ASP A 105 7.23 -1.83 -22.52
N LEU A 106 6.59 -0.78 -23.04
CA LEU A 106 5.32 -0.83 -23.76
C LEU A 106 5.59 -0.51 -25.23
N ASP A 107 5.39 -1.51 -26.11
CA ASP A 107 5.52 -1.41 -27.56
C ASP A 107 4.13 -1.26 -28.20
N VAL A 108 3.95 -0.21 -28.99
CA VAL A 108 2.71 0.14 -29.68
C VAL A 108 2.99 0.11 -31.18
N VAL A 109 2.56 -0.96 -31.84
CA VAL A 109 2.75 -1.17 -33.28
C VAL A 109 1.51 -0.69 -34.03
N MET A 110 1.70 0.20 -35.00
CA MET A 110 0.60 0.70 -35.82
C MET A 110 0.20 -0.35 -36.86
N SER A 111 -1.11 -0.55 -37.05
CA SER A 111 -1.63 -1.49 -38.06
C SER A 111 -1.67 -0.89 -39.47
N GLN A 112 -1.48 0.42 -39.57
CA GLN A 112 -1.45 1.20 -40.81
C GLN A 112 -0.47 2.37 -40.65
N PRO A 113 0.19 2.83 -41.74
CA PRO A 113 1.07 3.98 -41.68
C PRO A 113 0.36 5.24 -41.18
N LEU A 114 1.07 6.05 -40.39
CA LEU A 114 0.57 7.36 -39.95
C LEU A 114 0.57 8.34 -41.13
N VAL A 115 -0.44 9.20 -41.19
CA VAL A 115 -0.47 10.33 -42.13
C VAL A 115 0.44 11.45 -41.65
N ASP A 116 0.91 12.28 -42.57
CA ASP A 116 1.66 13.49 -42.25
C ASP A 116 0.86 14.43 -41.34
N GLY A 117 1.56 15.05 -40.39
CA GLY A 117 0.99 15.92 -39.37
C GLY A 117 1.26 15.46 -37.94
N THR A 118 0.63 16.12 -36.98
CA THR A 118 0.82 15.82 -35.55
C THR A 118 -0.03 14.64 -35.10
N THR A 119 0.60 13.68 -34.42
CA THR A 119 -0.01 12.50 -33.81
C THR A 119 -0.03 12.66 -32.29
N VAL A 120 -1.15 12.29 -31.67
CA VAL A 120 -1.33 12.27 -30.22
C VAL A 120 -1.55 10.84 -29.77
N VAL A 121 -0.80 10.42 -28.76
CA VAL A 121 -0.90 9.09 -28.16
C VAL A 121 -1.30 9.28 -26.71
N THR A 122 -2.44 8.74 -26.29
CA THR A 122 -2.77 8.62 -24.87
C THR A 122 -2.42 7.20 -24.42
N TRP A 123 -1.90 7.06 -23.22
CA TRP A 123 -1.53 5.75 -22.68
C TRP A 123 -1.93 5.64 -21.21
N ARG A 124 -2.29 4.41 -20.81
CA ARG A 124 -2.55 3.98 -19.45
C ARG A 124 -1.97 2.58 -19.25
N VAL A 125 -1.17 2.42 -18.21
CA VAL A 125 -0.60 1.15 -17.76
C VAL A 125 -0.76 1.01 -16.24
N VAL A 126 -0.56 -0.19 -15.70
CA VAL A 126 -0.58 -0.44 -14.26
C VAL A 126 0.84 -0.78 -13.83
N SER A 127 1.39 -0.09 -12.84
CA SER A 127 2.68 -0.45 -12.25
C SER A 127 2.63 -1.86 -11.65
N ASP A 128 3.78 -2.50 -11.43
CA ASP A 128 3.86 -3.82 -10.79
C ASP A 128 3.18 -3.86 -9.41
N ASP A 129 3.07 -2.69 -8.78
CA ASP A 129 2.51 -2.49 -7.47
C ASP A 129 0.97 -2.36 -7.46
N GLY A 130 0.34 -2.41 -8.63
CA GLY A 130 -1.12 -2.42 -8.81
C GLY A 130 -1.75 -1.06 -9.09
N HIS A 131 -0.98 0.04 -9.10
CA HIS A 131 -1.52 1.37 -9.34
C HIS A 131 -1.50 1.77 -10.82
N PRO A 132 -2.62 2.29 -11.36
CA PRO A 132 -2.68 2.80 -12.72
C PRO A 132 -1.94 4.13 -12.83
N ILE A 133 -1.13 4.25 -13.89
CA ILE A 133 -0.49 5.48 -14.32
C ILE A 133 -0.91 5.78 -15.77
N SER A 134 -0.95 7.06 -16.12
CA SER A 134 -1.34 7.49 -17.46
C SER A 134 -0.59 8.73 -17.90
N GLY A 135 -0.52 8.93 -19.21
CA GLY A 135 0.05 10.13 -19.79
C GLY A 135 -0.32 10.28 -21.26
N SER A 136 0.33 11.25 -21.90
CA SER A 136 0.21 11.45 -23.34
C SER A 136 1.57 11.71 -23.96
N LEU A 137 1.73 11.29 -25.21
CA LEU A 137 2.87 11.57 -26.08
C LEU A 137 2.36 12.32 -27.31
N THR A 138 3.11 13.31 -27.77
CA THR A 138 2.83 14.02 -29.02
C THR A 138 4.08 14.07 -29.87
N PHE A 139 3.96 13.75 -31.16
CA PHE A 139 5.04 13.88 -32.16
C PHE A 139 4.42 14.21 -33.52
N SER A 140 5.23 14.57 -34.52
CA SER A 140 4.74 14.90 -35.87
C SER A 140 5.51 14.13 -36.94
N VAL A 141 4.84 13.80 -38.05
CA VAL A 141 5.45 13.25 -39.27
C VAL A 141 5.43 14.35 -40.35
N GLY A 142 6.56 14.60 -41.00
CA GLY A 142 6.74 15.71 -41.93
C GLY A 142 6.80 17.05 -41.21
N ALA A 143 5.63 17.68 -40.99
CA ALA A 143 5.51 18.99 -40.35
C ALA A 143 4.41 19.00 -39.27
N PRO A 144 4.57 19.76 -38.18
CA PRO A 144 3.51 19.92 -37.17
C PRO A 144 2.25 20.57 -37.74
N THR A 145 1.07 20.09 -37.34
CA THR A 145 -0.19 20.74 -37.74
C THR A 145 -0.47 21.97 -36.86
N PRO A 146 -1.01 23.08 -37.42
CA PRO A 146 -1.23 24.33 -36.68
C PRO A 146 -2.23 24.22 -35.52
N ALA A 147 -3.14 23.26 -35.58
CA ALA A 147 -4.08 22.92 -34.54
C ALA A 147 -4.36 21.42 -34.58
N VAL A 148 -4.19 20.76 -33.43
CA VAL A 148 -4.75 19.43 -33.18
C VAL A 148 -5.86 19.64 -32.18
N THR A 149 -7.08 19.22 -32.50
CA THR A 149 -8.15 19.14 -31.52
C THR A 149 -7.69 18.13 -30.46
N PRO A 150 -7.44 18.54 -29.20
CA PRO A 150 -7.16 17.57 -28.14
C PRO A 150 -8.37 16.63 -28.10
N PRO A 151 -8.16 15.31 -27.97
CA PRO A 151 -9.30 14.40 -27.85
C PRO A 151 -10.21 14.91 -26.74
N SER A 152 -11.53 14.82 -26.94
CA SER A 152 -12.47 14.85 -25.82
C SER A 152 -12.07 13.71 -24.90
N THR A 153 -11.24 14.00 -23.89
CA THR A 153 -10.91 13.03 -22.87
C THR A 153 -12.21 12.72 -22.16
N GLY A 154 -12.89 11.64 -22.58
CA GLY A 154 -13.88 10.98 -21.75
C GLY A 154 -13.12 10.55 -20.50
N SER A 155 -13.10 11.43 -19.49
CA SER A 155 -12.53 11.22 -18.16
C SER A 155 -11.34 10.25 -18.14
N SER A 156 -10.24 10.59 -18.81
CA SER A 156 -8.95 9.90 -18.63
C SER A 156 -8.25 10.37 -17.34
N SER A 157 -9.03 10.69 -16.30
CA SER A 157 -8.51 10.83 -14.95
C SER A 157 -8.09 9.44 -14.50
N VAL A 158 -6.89 9.30 -13.92
CA VAL A 158 -6.53 8.11 -13.15
C VAL A 158 -7.69 7.85 -12.18
N PRO A 159 -8.39 6.72 -12.29
CA PRO A 159 -9.52 6.45 -11.42
C PRO A 159 -9.01 6.50 -9.98
N THR A 160 -9.78 7.12 -9.08
CA THR A 160 -9.48 7.07 -7.65
C THR A 160 -9.82 5.68 -7.14
N VAL A 161 -9.01 5.14 -6.23
CA VAL A 161 -9.32 3.88 -5.55
C VAL A 161 -10.74 3.94 -4.98
N PRO A 162 -11.65 3.01 -5.37
CA PRO A 162 -12.99 2.98 -4.82
C PRO A 162 -12.92 2.62 -3.33
N TRP A 163 -13.66 3.36 -2.48
CA TRP A 163 -13.77 3.03 -1.05
C TRP A 163 -14.22 1.58 -0.81
N ALA A 164 -14.97 0.99 -1.74
CA ALA A 164 -15.41 -0.39 -1.70
C ALA A 164 -14.23 -1.38 -1.76
N LEU A 165 -13.17 -1.07 -2.52
CA LEU A 165 -11.95 -1.89 -2.58
C LEU A 165 -11.22 -1.84 -1.23
N THR A 166 -11.03 -0.64 -0.69
CA THR A 166 -10.39 -0.42 0.61
C THR A 166 -11.15 -1.11 1.73
N LEU A 167 -12.48 -1.05 1.70
CA LEU A 167 -13.32 -1.76 2.65
C LEU A 167 -13.19 -3.28 2.49
N ALA A 168 -13.16 -3.79 1.27
CA ALA A 168 -12.96 -5.21 1.00
C ALA A 168 -11.61 -5.70 1.53
N HIS A 169 -10.51 -4.97 1.30
CA HIS A 169 -9.21 -5.30 1.88
C HIS A 169 -9.24 -5.23 3.42
N ALA A 170 -9.75 -4.14 4.01
CA ALA A 170 -9.82 -3.97 5.45
C ALA A 170 -10.59 -5.11 6.14
N VAL A 171 -11.81 -5.39 5.66
CA VAL A 171 -12.67 -6.46 6.18
C VAL A 171 -12.07 -7.84 5.89
N GLY A 172 -11.48 -8.03 4.71
CA GLY A 172 -10.79 -9.23 4.29
C GLY A 172 -9.64 -9.60 5.22
N TYR A 173 -8.76 -8.66 5.55
CA TYR A 173 -7.64 -8.87 6.47
C TYR A 173 -8.11 -9.11 7.91
N VAL A 174 -9.06 -8.32 8.43
CA VAL A 174 -9.61 -8.53 9.78
C VAL A 174 -10.22 -9.92 9.90
N GLY A 175 -11.06 -10.32 8.94
CA GLY A 175 -11.69 -11.64 8.94
C GLY A 175 -10.68 -12.77 8.77
N LEU A 176 -9.70 -12.62 7.87
CA LEU A 176 -8.66 -13.61 7.60
C LEU A 176 -7.80 -13.87 8.83
N LEU A 177 -7.25 -12.82 9.46
CA LEU A 177 -6.42 -12.94 10.66
C LEU A 177 -7.23 -13.47 11.85
N LEU A 178 -8.48 -13.04 12.01
CA LEU A 178 -9.35 -13.54 13.08
C LEU A 178 -9.69 -15.02 12.91
N ALA A 179 -10.11 -15.44 11.71
CA ALA A 179 -10.50 -16.83 11.44
C ALA A 179 -9.32 -17.80 11.59
N THR A 180 -8.20 -17.50 10.91
CA THR A 180 -6.98 -18.32 10.95
C THR A 180 -6.37 -18.33 12.35
N GLY A 181 -6.37 -17.17 13.02
CA GLY A 181 -5.85 -17.01 14.36
C GLY A 181 -6.66 -17.74 15.43
N LEU A 182 -8.00 -17.72 15.35
CA LEU A 182 -8.87 -18.49 16.26
C LEU A 182 -8.70 -20.00 16.06
N ALA A 183 -8.53 -20.44 14.82
CA ALA A 183 -8.24 -21.84 14.51
C ALA A 183 -6.87 -22.27 15.06
N ALA A 184 -5.83 -21.46 14.84
CA ALA A 184 -4.51 -21.66 15.43
C ALA A 184 -4.58 -21.66 16.97
N PHE A 185 -5.35 -20.75 17.57
CA PHE A 185 -5.49 -20.69 19.02
C PHE A 185 -6.12 -21.98 19.59
N ALA A 186 -7.21 -22.44 18.96
CA ALA A 186 -7.87 -23.68 19.33
C ALA A 186 -6.96 -24.90 19.14
N ALA A 187 -6.16 -24.92 18.07
CA ALA A 187 -5.27 -26.01 17.75
C ALA A 187 -3.99 -26.04 18.60
N LEU A 188 -3.45 -24.90 19.03
CA LEU A 188 -2.14 -24.80 19.69
C LEU A 188 -2.22 -24.62 21.20
N PHE A 189 -3.18 -23.85 21.70
CA PHE A 189 -3.19 -23.43 23.11
C PHE A 189 -4.23 -24.16 23.96
N LEU A 190 -5.38 -24.57 23.40
CA LEU A 190 -6.38 -25.29 24.16
C LEU A 190 -5.93 -26.73 24.52
N PRO A 191 -6.17 -27.19 25.76
CA PRO A 191 -5.90 -28.57 26.15
C PRO A 191 -6.73 -29.57 25.33
N THR A 192 -6.12 -30.68 24.90
CA THR A 192 -6.73 -31.73 24.05
C THR A 192 -6.81 -33.10 24.75
N ASP A 193 -6.78 -33.17 26.08
CA ASP A 193 -6.53 -34.43 26.81
C ASP A 193 -7.57 -35.54 26.50
N PRO A 194 -7.15 -36.65 25.85
CA PRO A 194 -8.01 -37.79 25.54
C PRO A 194 -8.39 -38.63 26.78
N ARG A 195 -7.64 -38.54 27.89
CA ARG A 195 -7.82 -39.43 29.05
C ARG A 195 -8.97 -39.00 29.97
N THR A 196 -9.37 -37.73 29.91
CA THR A 196 -10.54 -37.18 30.60
C THR A 196 -11.85 -37.34 29.80
N ASP A 197 -11.75 -37.75 28.54
CA ASP A 197 -12.83 -37.68 27.53
C ASP A 197 -13.93 -38.75 27.68
N ARG A 198 -13.70 -39.78 28.51
CA ARG A 198 -14.74 -40.82 28.76
C ARG A 198 -15.77 -40.43 29.84
N ARG A 199 -15.52 -39.38 30.63
CA ARG A 199 -16.43 -39.01 31.74
C ARG A 199 -16.62 -37.50 32.00
N THR A 200 -15.88 -36.61 31.32
CA THR A 200 -16.06 -35.15 31.44
C THR A 200 -16.56 -34.56 30.12
N ASP A 201 -17.88 -34.59 29.91
CA ASP A 201 -18.87 -33.54 30.19
C ASP A 201 -18.94 -32.49 29.05
N ARG A 202 -20.14 -32.29 28.49
CA ARG A 202 -20.53 -31.40 27.37
C ARG A 202 -20.07 -29.93 27.50
N ARG A 203 -19.35 -29.60 28.57
CA ARG A 203 -18.95 -28.26 29.04
C ARG A 203 -17.53 -27.83 28.63
N THR A 204 -16.63 -28.71 28.19
CA THR A 204 -15.36 -28.35 27.48
C THR A 204 -15.59 -28.08 26.00
N ASP A 205 -16.70 -28.58 25.46
CA ASP A 205 -17.14 -28.39 24.09
C ASP A 205 -17.64 -26.97 23.81
N ARG A 206 -18.25 -26.31 24.82
CA ARG A 206 -18.84 -24.97 24.66
C ARG A 206 -17.83 -23.91 24.19
N PRO A 207 -16.65 -23.74 24.83
CA PRO A 207 -15.65 -22.79 24.35
C PRO A 207 -15.16 -23.10 22.93
N ARG A 208 -14.93 -24.39 22.60
CA ARG A 208 -14.49 -24.81 21.27
C ARG A 208 -15.54 -24.56 20.19
N ARG A 209 -16.81 -24.85 20.49
CA ARG A 209 -17.94 -24.57 19.58
C ARG A 209 -18.12 -23.07 19.37
N ARG A 210 -17.96 -22.26 20.41
CA ARG A 210 -18.02 -20.79 20.31
C ARG A 210 -16.87 -20.25 19.43
N LEU A 211 -15.64 -20.71 19.67
CA LEU A 211 -14.50 -20.37 18.81
C LEU A 211 -14.75 -20.78 17.35
N ALA A 212 -15.21 -22.01 17.11
CA ALA A 212 -15.49 -22.50 15.77
C ALA A 212 -16.64 -21.74 15.09
N ALA A 213 -17.65 -21.29 15.84
CA ALA A 213 -18.73 -20.45 15.30
C ALA A 213 -18.20 -19.07 14.88
N VAL A 214 -17.43 -18.41 15.74
CA VAL A 214 -16.83 -17.10 15.44
C VAL A 214 -15.81 -17.22 14.29
N ALA A 215 -14.97 -18.26 14.28
CA ALA A 215 -14.02 -18.51 13.21
C ALA A 215 -14.72 -18.77 11.87
N ARG A 216 -15.84 -19.51 11.84
CA ARG A 216 -16.66 -19.70 10.64
C ARG A 216 -17.29 -18.41 10.14
N ALA A 217 -17.84 -17.59 11.03
CA ALA A 217 -18.39 -16.29 10.66
C ALA A 217 -17.32 -15.37 10.09
N ALA A 218 -16.16 -15.28 10.76
CA ALA A 218 -15.02 -14.50 10.29
C ALA A 218 -14.48 -15.02 8.94
N ALA A 219 -14.40 -16.34 8.76
CA ALA A 219 -13.97 -16.95 7.50
C ALA A 219 -14.96 -16.68 6.36
N ALA A 220 -16.27 -16.71 6.61
CA ALA A 220 -17.28 -16.39 5.60
C ALA A 220 -17.20 -14.92 5.17
N VAL A 221 -17.05 -14.00 6.13
CA VAL A 221 -16.86 -12.57 5.85
C VAL A 221 -15.56 -12.34 5.06
N ALA A 222 -14.46 -12.95 5.48
CA ALA A 222 -13.19 -12.85 4.77
C ALA A 222 -13.26 -13.42 3.35
N ALA A 223 -13.87 -14.60 3.18
CA ALA A 223 -14.03 -15.22 1.87
C ALA A 223 -14.85 -14.35 0.92
N ALA A 224 -15.96 -13.76 1.41
CA ALA A 224 -16.76 -12.84 0.60
C ALA A 224 -15.97 -11.59 0.19
N ALA A 225 -15.20 -11.02 1.11
CA ALA A 225 -14.36 -9.86 0.83
C ALA A 225 -13.25 -10.18 -0.20
N TRP A 226 -12.53 -11.30 -0.02
CA TRP A 226 -11.47 -11.73 -0.94
C TRP A 226 -11.99 -12.16 -2.32
N LEU A 227 -13.22 -12.66 -2.42
CA LEU A 227 -13.88 -12.90 -3.71
C LEU A 227 -14.31 -11.60 -4.41
N ALA A 228 -14.60 -10.54 -3.64
CA ALA A 228 -14.99 -9.23 -4.17
C ALA A 228 -13.79 -8.41 -4.66
N VAL A 229 -12.59 -8.63 -4.13
CA VAL A 229 -11.38 -7.87 -4.49
C VAL A 229 -11.09 -7.91 -6.00
N PRO A 230 -10.88 -9.08 -6.66
CA PRO A 230 -10.54 -9.09 -8.09
C PRO A 230 -11.56 -8.39 -9.01
N PRO A 231 -12.88 -8.61 -8.91
CA PRO A 231 -13.81 -7.90 -9.78
C PRO A 231 -13.86 -6.39 -9.51
N ILE A 232 -13.72 -5.95 -8.24
CA ILE A 232 -13.66 -4.52 -7.92
C ILE A 232 -12.38 -3.89 -8.50
N THR A 233 -11.23 -4.57 -8.37
CA THR A 233 -9.96 -4.11 -8.94
C THR A 233 -10.03 -4.03 -10.46
N ALA A 234 -10.63 -5.02 -11.13
CA ALA A 234 -10.81 -4.99 -12.58
C ALA A 234 -11.66 -3.79 -13.05
N LEU A 235 -12.77 -3.51 -12.35
CA LEU A 235 -13.61 -2.33 -12.63
C LEU A 235 -12.86 -1.02 -12.41
N TYR A 236 -12.12 -0.94 -11.31
CA TYR A 236 -11.25 0.18 -10.98
C TYR A 236 -10.22 0.44 -12.07
N LEU A 237 -9.46 -0.58 -12.47
CA LEU A 237 -8.41 -0.45 -13.48
C LEU A 237 -8.96 -0.12 -14.86
N LEU A 238 -10.17 -0.59 -15.19
CA LEU A 238 -10.80 -0.26 -16.47
C LEU A 238 -11.45 1.13 -16.46
N GLY A 239 -11.82 1.65 -15.29
CA GLY A 239 -12.49 2.96 -15.15
C GLY A 239 -13.95 2.93 -15.59
N GLY A 240 -14.65 1.80 -15.37
CA GLY A 240 -16.01 1.60 -15.84
C GLY A 240 -16.96 1.01 -14.81
N GLY A 241 -18.23 0.87 -15.19
CA GLY A 241 -19.31 0.41 -14.33
C GLY A 241 -19.44 -1.13 -14.26
N PRO A 242 -20.38 -1.63 -13.44
CA PRO A 242 -20.60 -3.07 -13.25
C PRO A 242 -20.95 -3.85 -14.52
N ASP A 243 -21.40 -3.17 -15.59
CA ASP A 243 -21.70 -3.77 -16.90
C ASP A 243 -20.46 -4.45 -17.51
N LEU A 244 -19.26 -3.98 -17.18
CA LEU A 244 -18.01 -4.57 -17.63
C LEU A 244 -17.82 -6.00 -17.11
N LEU A 245 -18.36 -6.37 -15.95
CA LEU A 245 -18.18 -7.73 -15.38
C LEU A 245 -18.79 -8.83 -16.26
N LEU A 246 -19.75 -8.47 -17.13
CA LEU A 246 -20.38 -9.36 -18.10
C LEU A 246 -19.49 -9.64 -19.32
N ARG A 247 -18.40 -8.87 -19.50
CA ARG A 247 -17.50 -8.99 -20.64
C ARG A 247 -16.29 -9.85 -20.27
N GLY A 248 -16.00 -10.88 -21.06
CA GLY A 248 -14.84 -11.77 -20.82
C GLY A 248 -13.50 -11.03 -20.73
N ALA A 249 -13.34 -9.96 -21.54
CA ALA A 249 -12.13 -9.13 -21.56
C ALA A 249 -11.83 -8.42 -20.21
N THR A 250 -12.84 -8.23 -19.36
CA THR A 250 -12.66 -7.64 -18.03
C THR A 250 -11.84 -8.53 -17.12
N TRP A 251 -12.04 -9.85 -17.21
CA TRP A 251 -11.35 -10.82 -16.38
C TRP A 251 -9.89 -11.01 -16.79
N SER A 252 -9.55 -10.73 -18.04
CA SER A 252 -8.16 -10.69 -18.53
C SER A 252 -7.41 -9.40 -18.19
N SER A 253 -8.04 -8.43 -17.53
CA SER A 253 -7.38 -7.17 -17.15
C SER A 253 -6.46 -7.29 -15.93
N LEU A 254 -6.55 -8.40 -15.20
CA LEU A 254 -5.73 -8.67 -14.01
C LEU A 254 -4.76 -9.83 -14.26
N PRO A 255 -3.56 -9.80 -13.65
CA PRO A 255 -2.67 -10.95 -13.61
C PRO A 255 -3.34 -12.18 -12.99
N LEU A 256 -2.98 -13.39 -13.48
CA LEU A 256 -3.51 -14.65 -12.94
C LEU A 256 -3.22 -14.82 -11.43
N THR A 257 -2.15 -14.19 -10.93
CA THR A 257 -1.76 -14.23 -9.52
C THR A 257 -2.82 -13.62 -8.59
N GLU A 258 -3.54 -12.59 -9.02
CA GLU A 258 -4.64 -11.97 -8.25
C GLU A 258 -5.74 -12.99 -7.94
N TYR A 259 -6.19 -13.69 -8.99
CA TYR A 259 -7.21 -14.73 -8.86
C TYR A 259 -6.70 -15.95 -8.09
N ALA A 260 -5.44 -16.33 -8.30
CA ALA A 260 -4.81 -17.43 -7.59
C ALA A 260 -4.75 -17.15 -6.08
N VAL A 261 -4.33 -15.95 -5.66
CA VAL A 261 -4.29 -15.55 -4.25
C VAL A 261 -5.69 -15.56 -3.64
N ALA A 262 -6.68 -14.94 -4.27
CA ALA A 262 -8.06 -14.98 -3.78
C ALA A 262 -8.57 -16.42 -3.61
N THR A 263 -8.27 -17.31 -4.56
CA THR A 263 -8.65 -18.72 -4.51
C THR A 263 -7.95 -19.47 -3.37
N VAL A 264 -6.64 -19.25 -3.16
CA VAL A 264 -5.88 -19.87 -2.07
C VAL A 264 -6.38 -19.40 -0.71
N VAL A 265 -6.68 -18.11 -0.56
CA VAL A 265 -7.26 -17.55 0.67
C VAL A 265 -8.61 -18.20 0.97
N VAL A 266 -9.53 -18.22 0.01
CA VAL A 266 -10.89 -18.76 0.19
C VAL A 266 -10.87 -20.26 0.47
N SER A 267 -10.11 -21.04 -0.32
CA SER A 267 -9.99 -22.48 -0.13
C SER A 267 -9.28 -22.84 1.18
N GLY A 268 -8.22 -22.12 1.53
CA GLY A 268 -7.52 -22.27 2.79
C GLY A 268 -8.39 -21.93 4.01
N LEU A 269 -9.21 -20.88 3.93
CA LEU A 269 -10.21 -20.54 4.95
C LEU A 269 -11.27 -21.64 5.09
N ALA A 270 -11.81 -22.13 3.98
CA ALA A 270 -12.78 -23.23 3.97
C ALA A 270 -12.22 -24.49 4.63
N LEU A 271 -10.98 -24.89 4.29
CA LEU A 271 -10.29 -26.01 4.93
C LEU A 271 -10.06 -25.76 6.42
N THR A 272 -9.61 -24.55 6.79
CA THR A 272 -9.35 -24.16 8.19
C THR A 272 -10.56 -24.37 9.09
N VAL A 273 -11.75 -24.06 8.59
CA VAL A 273 -12.99 -24.16 9.38
C VAL A 273 -13.75 -25.48 9.22
N ALA A 274 -13.51 -26.24 8.14
CA ALA A 274 -14.13 -27.55 7.92
C ALA A 274 -13.40 -28.70 8.62
N LEU A 275 -12.06 -28.69 8.65
CA LEU A 275 -11.23 -29.77 9.18
C LEU A 275 -11.38 -30.08 10.69
N PRO A 276 -11.66 -29.11 11.60
CA PRO A 276 -11.76 -29.38 13.03
C PRO A 276 -12.86 -30.41 13.40
N GLY A 277 -13.97 -30.45 12.65
CA GLY A 277 -15.12 -31.31 12.93
C GLY A 277 -15.82 -31.02 14.27
N ALA A 278 -16.80 -31.84 14.65
CA ALA A 278 -17.43 -31.79 15.96
C ALA A 278 -16.59 -32.58 16.98
N GLY A 279 -15.87 -31.90 17.87
CA GLY A 279 -15.14 -32.51 18.99
C GLY A 279 -13.65 -32.16 19.02
N SER A 280 -12.84 -33.00 19.69
CA SER A 280 -11.40 -32.76 19.80
C SER A 280 -10.64 -33.29 18.58
N PRO A 281 -9.97 -32.43 17.79
CA PRO A 281 -9.30 -32.88 16.59
C PRO A 281 -8.09 -33.75 16.92
N SER A 282 -7.92 -34.84 16.17
CA SER A 282 -6.72 -35.68 16.22
C SER A 282 -5.46 -34.86 15.91
N ARG A 283 -4.28 -35.35 16.30
CA ARG A 283 -3.00 -34.66 16.03
C ARG A 283 -2.83 -34.34 14.54
N ARG A 284 -3.19 -35.28 13.65
CA ARG A 284 -3.13 -35.09 12.18
C ARG A 284 -4.07 -33.96 11.72
N ARG A 285 -5.31 -33.94 12.21
CA ARG A 285 -6.27 -32.88 11.89
C ARG A 285 -5.81 -31.52 12.41
N ARG A 286 -5.22 -31.44 13.61
CA ARG A 286 -4.64 -30.19 14.14
C ARG A 286 -3.54 -29.65 13.24
N ILE A 287 -2.62 -30.51 12.79
CA ILE A 287 -1.55 -30.10 11.87
C ILE A 287 -2.15 -29.60 10.55
N ALA A 288 -3.13 -30.32 9.99
CA ALA A 288 -3.81 -29.91 8.76
C ALA A 288 -4.53 -28.56 8.91
N VAL A 289 -5.21 -28.31 10.03
CA VAL A 289 -5.86 -27.01 10.32
C VAL A 289 -4.83 -25.89 10.38
N VAL A 290 -3.71 -26.09 11.09
CA VAL A 290 -2.65 -25.08 11.19
C VAL A 290 -1.98 -24.83 9.84
N ALA A 291 -1.75 -25.87 9.04
CA ALA A 291 -1.19 -25.73 7.70
C ALA A 291 -2.14 -24.97 6.76
N ALA A 292 -3.44 -25.32 6.75
CA ALA A 292 -4.44 -24.60 5.96
C ALA A 292 -4.55 -23.13 6.38
N ALA A 293 -4.54 -22.86 7.68
CA ALA A 293 -4.58 -21.50 8.23
C ALA A 293 -3.34 -20.69 7.85
N ALA A 294 -2.15 -21.32 7.90
CA ALA A 294 -0.90 -20.69 7.50
C ALA A 294 -0.88 -20.35 6.01
N ILE A 295 -1.26 -21.31 5.14
CA ILE A 295 -1.35 -21.09 3.68
C ILE A 295 -2.31 -19.94 3.36
N ALA A 296 -3.50 -19.93 3.98
CA ALA A 296 -4.49 -18.89 3.75
C ALA A 296 -3.97 -17.49 4.16
N VAL A 297 -3.34 -17.38 5.33
CA VAL A 297 -2.92 -16.07 5.86
C VAL A 297 -1.66 -15.52 5.18
N THR A 298 -0.81 -16.37 4.60
CA THR A 298 0.41 -15.92 3.90
C THR A 298 0.18 -15.65 2.41
N ALA A 299 -0.88 -16.16 1.81
CA ALA A 299 -1.17 -15.97 0.38
C ALA A 299 -1.20 -14.50 -0.06
N PRO A 300 -1.76 -13.54 0.72
CA PRO A 300 -1.74 -12.13 0.35
C PRO A 300 -0.34 -11.53 0.13
N ALA A 301 0.70 -12.07 0.78
CA ALA A 301 2.08 -11.60 0.61
C ALA A 301 2.66 -11.89 -0.80
N LEU A 302 1.93 -12.61 -1.66
CA LEU A 302 2.30 -12.92 -3.03
C LEU A 302 1.74 -11.91 -4.06
N VAL A 303 1.12 -10.84 -3.60
CA VAL A 303 0.54 -9.75 -4.42
C VAL A 303 0.85 -8.40 -3.75
N GLY A 304 0.84 -7.32 -4.53
CA GLY A 304 0.98 -5.94 -4.05
C GLY A 304 2.41 -5.44 -3.87
N HIS A 305 2.54 -4.25 -3.29
CA HIS A 305 3.78 -3.45 -3.19
C HIS A 305 4.99 -4.17 -2.58
N THR A 306 4.77 -5.16 -1.71
CA THR A 306 5.85 -5.91 -1.07
C THR A 306 6.69 -6.72 -2.07
N ARG A 307 6.17 -7.00 -3.26
CA ARG A 307 6.92 -7.71 -4.32
C ARG A 307 7.87 -6.82 -5.13
N ALA A 308 7.54 -5.54 -5.24
CA ALA A 308 8.39 -4.55 -5.90
C ALA A 308 9.62 -4.19 -5.03
N ALA A 309 9.58 -4.48 -3.72
CA ALA A 309 10.69 -4.24 -2.82
C ALA A 309 11.83 -5.25 -3.02
N SER A 310 13.07 -4.76 -3.15
CA SER A 310 14.25 -5.60 -3.33
C SER A 310 15.03 -5.82 -2.01
N PRO A 311 15.52 -7.04 -1.73
CA PRO A 311 15.27 -8.31 -2.42
C PRO A 311 13.84 -8.85 -2.22
N GLU A 312 13.17 -9.27 -3.31
CA GLU A 312 11.76 -9.70 -3.31
C GLU A 312 11.47 -10.82 -2.29
N LEU A 313 12.29 -11.87 -2.25
CA LEU A 313 12.08 -13.01 -1.35
C LEU A 313 12.12 -12.61 0.13
N LEU A 314 12.96 -11.62 0.47
CA LEU A 314 13.06 -11.12 1.83
C LEU A 314 11.80 -10.34 2.21
N ALA A 315 11.31 -9.49 1.31
CA ALA A 315 10.09 -8.71 1.52
C ALA A 315 8.85 -9.61 1.64
N ILE A 316 8.67 -10.57 0.72
CA ILE A 316 7.59 -11.57 0.77
C ILE A 316 7.67 -12.39 2.08
N GLY A 317 8.87 -12.85 2.44
CA GLY A 317 9.09 -13.64 3.65
C GLY A 317 8.78 -12.85 4.93
N ALA A 318 9.16 -11.56 4.97
CA ALA A 318 8.87 -10.67 6.08
C ALA A 318 7.37 -10.39 6.21
N ASP A 319 6.68 -10.13 5.10
CA ASP A 319 5.24 -9.89 5.06
C ASP A 319 4.44 -11.14 5.48
N ALA A 320 4.77 -12.30 4.91
CA ALA A 320 4.19 -13.58 5.31
C ALA A 320 4.37 -13.86 6.82
N LEU A 321 5.57 -13.62 7.36
CA LEU A 321 5.83 -13.78 8.79
C LEU A 321 5.08 -12.74 9.64
N HIS A 322 4.94 -11.50 9.15
CA HIS A 322 4.16 -10.44 9.80
C HIS A 322 2.68 -10.83 9.91
N LEU A 323 2.09 -11.29 8.80
CA LEU A 323 0.69 -11.75 8.74
C LEU A 323 0.44 -12.97 9.63
N LEU A 324 1.35 -13.96 9.62
CA LEU A 324 1.31 -15.11 10.53
C LEU A 324 1.33 -14.68 12.00
N ALA A 325 2.27 -13.81 12.38
CA ALA A 325 2.40 -13.32 13.74
C ALA A 325 1.16 -12.50 14.17
N GLY A 326 0.66 -11.64 13.29
CA GLY A 326 -0.55 -10.85 13.50
C GLY A 326 -1.80 -11.71 13.69
N SER A 327 -1.96 -12.77 12.88
CA SER A 327 -3.04 -13.75 13.02
C SER A 327 -3.00 -14.45 14.37
N VAL A 328 -1.85 -14.97 14.80
CA VAL A 328 -1.73 -15.65 16.09
C VAL A 328 -1.95 -14.67 17.25
N TRP A 329 -1.54 -13.41 17.13
CA TRP A 329 -1.79 -12.39 18.16
C TRP A 329 -3.28 -12.06 18.30
N LEU A 330 -3.92 -11.63 17.21
CA LEU A 330 -5.33 -11.22 17.21
C LEU A 330 -6.24 -12.40 17.58
N GLY A 331 -6.05 -13.54 16.94
CA GLY A 331 -6.80 -14.75 17.24
C GLY A 331 -6.53 -15.30 18.64
N GLY A 332 -5.34 -15.06 19.18
CA GLY A 332 -4.99 -15.39 20.55
C GLY A 332 -5.74 -14.54 21.58
N LEU A 333 -5.82 -13.22 21.38
CA LEU A 333 -6.58 -12.32 22.23
C LEU A 333 -8.08 -12.63 22.15
N ALA A 334 -8.64 -12.74 20.95
CA ALA A 334 -10.04 -13.12 20.76
C ALA A 334 -10.31 -14.51 21.36
N GLY A 335 -9.37 -15.44 21.20
CA GLY A 335 -9.41 -16.77 21.80
C GLY A 335 -9.48 -16.72 23.33
N LEU A 336 -8.65 -15.90 23.97
CA LEU A 336 -8.69 -15.68 25.41
C LEU A 336 -10.02 -15.03 25.84
N VAL A 337 -10.50 -14.00 25.13
CA VAL A 337 -11.78 -13.34 25.43
C VAL A 337 -12.95 -14.33 25.39
N LEU A 338 -12.95 -15.22 24.40
CA LEU A 338 -14.04 -16.19 24.20
C LEU A 338 -13.98 -17.40 25.14
N THR A 339 -12.80 -17.74 25.68
CA THR A 339 -12.61 -18.97 26.48
C THR A 339 -12.29 -18.74 27.95
N LEU A 340 -11.64 -17.64 28.32
CA LEU A 340 -11.22 -17.37 29.69
C LEU A 340 -12.37 -17.27 30.70
N PRO A 341 -13.56 -16.69 30.38
CA PRO A 341 -14.70 -16.72 31.28
C PRO A 341 -15.09 -18.13 31.73
N ASP A 342 -15.14 -19.08 30.79
CA ASP A 342 -15.51 -20.48 31.04
C ASP A 342 -14.38 -21.27 31.73
N LEU A 343 -13.12 -20.93 31.43
CA LEU A 343 -11.94 -21.63 31.93
C LEU A 343 -11.48 -21.13 33.32
N SER A 344 -11.77 -19.87 33.68
CA SER A 344 -11.30 -19.26 34.94
C SER A 344 -11.74 -20.02 36.20
N GLY A 345 -12.91 -20.67 36.16
CA GLY A 345 -13.38 -21.56 37.24
C GLY A 345 -12.63 -22.91 37.33
N ARG A 346 -11.74 -23.22 36.38
CA ARG A 346 -11.01 -24.49 36.20
C ARG A 346 -9.50 -24.25 36.28
N GLY A 347 -9.04 -23.69 37.41
CA GLY A 347 -7.71 -23.08 37.62
C GLY A 347 -6.53 -23.68 36.83
N ALA A 348 -6.33 -25.00 36.83
CA ALA A 348 -5.24 -25.63 36.09
C ALA A 348 -5.32 -25.46 34.57
N ALA A 349 -6.51 -25.54 33.98
CA ALA A 349 -6.72 -25.38 32.54
C ALA A 349 -6.53 -23.92 32.10
N ALA A 350 -7.08 -22.96 32.86
CA ALA A 350 -6.88 -21.54 32.59
C ALA A 350 -5.40 -21.14 32.70
N ALA A 351 -4.71 -21.60 33.75
CA ALA A 351 -3.28 -21.32 33.93
C ALA A 351 -2.43 -21.93 32.79
N ALA A 352 -2.75 -23.13 32.33
CA ALA A 352 -2.03 -23.77 31.22
C ALA A 352 -2.19 -23.02 29.90
N VAL A 353 -3.41 -22.66 29.52
CA VAL A 353 -3.69 -21.87 28.29
C VAL A 353 -2.97 -20.53 28.35
N LEU A 354 -3.13 -19.83 29.48
CA LEU A 354 -2.57 -18.51 29.68
C LEU A 354 -1.04 -18.52 29.66
N THR A 355 -0.41 -19.52 30.29
CA THR A 355 1.05 -19.66 30.30
C THR A 355 1.58 -19.91 28.88
N ARG A 356 0.98 -20.86 28.15
CA ARG A 356 1.40 -21.19 26.78
C ARG A 356 1.27 -20.01 25.83
N PHE A 357 0.15 -19.30 25.88
CA PHE A 357 -0.05 -18.11 25.06
C PHE A 357 0.92 -16.99 25.47
N SER A 358 1.09 -16.74 26.76
CA SER A 358 2.00 -15.70 27.27
C SER A 358 3.47 -15.96 26.91
N THR A 359 3.88 -17.24 26.81
CA THR A 359 5.21 -17.61 26.33
C THR A 359 5.37 -17.37 24.83
N ALA A 360 4.35 -17.66 24.02
CA ALA A 360 4.37 -17.41 22.58
C ALA A 360 4.33 -15.91 22.26
N ALA A 361 3.58 -15.13 23.05
CA ALA A 361 3.37 -13.70 22.83
C ALA A 361 4.67 -12.89 22.71
N ALA A 362 5.72 -13.23 23.45
CA ALA A 362 7.01 -12.54 23.35
C ALA A 362 7.70 -12.77 21.99
N GLY A 363 7.64 -14.00 21.47
CA GLY A 363 8.19 -14.32 20.14
C GLY A 363 7.36 -13.71 19.02
N ILE A 364 6.03 -13.71 19.16
CA ILE A 364 5.10 -13.07 18.22
C ILE A 364 5.37 -11.57 18.14
N LEU A 365 5.51 -10.90 19.29
CA LEU A 365 5.82 -9.47 19.34
C LEU A 365 7.19 -9.16 18.70
N ALA A 366 8.21 -9.96 19.01
CA ALA A 366 9.53 -9.79 18.39
C ALA A 366 9.48 -9.95 16.87
N ALA A 367 8.74 -10.95 16.36
CA ALA A 367 8.53 -11.15 14.94
C ALA A 367 7.81 -9.96 14.29
N LEU A 368 6.73 -9.45 14.90
CA LEU A 368 5.98 -8.29 14.40
C LEU A 368 6.83 -7.03 14.32
N VAL A 369 7.60 -6.73 15.38
CA VAL A 369 8.48 -5.56 15.40
C VAL A 369 9.59 -5.69 14.37
N ALA A 370 10.25 -6.85 14.28
CA ALA A 370 11.35 -7.05 13.34
C ALA A 370 10.87 -6.99 11.88
N THR A 371 9.82 -7.75 11.54
CA THR A 371 9.26 -7.77 10.19
C THR A 371 8.62 -6.44 9.82
N GLY A 372 7.88 -5.80 10.73
CA GLY A 372 7.28 -4.49 10.46
C GLY A 372 8.33 -3.40 10.22
N SER A 373 9.40 -3.38 11.02
CA SER A 373 10.49 -2.42 10.83
C SER A 373 11.22 -2.65 9.50
N LEU A 374 11.48 -3.92 9.15
CA LEU A 374 12.10 -4.30 7.89
C LEU A 374 11.25 -3.88 6.69
N LEU A 375 9.95 -4.16 6.73
CA LEU A 375 9.01 -3.80 5.66
C LEU A 375 8.91 -2.28 5.49
N VAL A 376 8.78 -1.53 6.59
CA VAL A 376 8.77 -0.06 6.55
C VAL A 376 10.05 0.48 5.90
N TRP A 377 11.20 -0.06 6.29
CA TRP A 377 12.49 0.36 5.74
C TRP A 377 12.66 -0.01 4.26
N GLN A 378 12.28 -1.23 3.86
CA GLN A 378 12.37 -1.67 2.46
C GLN A 378 11.43 -0.89 1.54
N ILE A 379 10.23 -0.56 2.02
CA ILE A 379 9.20 0.10 1.21
C ILE A 379 9.46 1.62 1.11
N LEU A 380 9.80 2.30 2.21
CA LEU A 380 9.96 3.76 2.21
C LEU A 380 11.40 4.22 1.94
N GLY A 381 12.40 3.42 2.30
CA GLY A 381 13.82 3.69 2.06
C GLY A 381 14.42 4.94 2.73
N SER A 382 13.61 5.77 3.41
CA SER A 382 14.05 7.03 4.00
C SER A 382 13.13 7.55 5.11
N TRP A 383 13.71 8.32 6.03
CA TRP A 383 12.97 8.99 7.12
C TRP A 383 12.05 10.11 6.61
N THR A 384 12.45 10.80 5.55
CA THR A 384 11.64 11.84 4.91
C THR A 384 10.38 11.23 4.31
N ALA A 385 10.49 10.11 3.59
CA ALA A 385 9.32 9.41 3.07
C ALA A 385 8.37 8.95 4.20
N LEU A 386 8.90 8.53 5.34
CA LEU A 386 8.07 8.14 6.49
C LEU A 386 7.28 9.31 7.09
N LEU A 387 7.83 10.53 7.09
CA LEU A 387 7.20 11.70 7.72
C LEU A 387 6.33 12.51 6.76
N ASP A 388 6.74 12.61 5.50
CA ASP A 388 6.19 13.58 4.54
C ASP A 388 5.17 12.96 3.57
N THR A 389 5.04 11.63 3.53
CA THR A 389 4.11 10.94 2.61
C THR A 389 2.84 10.49 3.31
N SER A 390 1.72 10.46 2.57
CA SER A 390 0.45 9.91 3.05
C SER A 390 0.58 8.45 3.52
N TYR A 391 1.35 7.64 2.81
CA TYR A 391 1.66 6.26 3.22
C TYR A 391 2.44 6.22 4.54
N GLY A 392 3.50 7.02 4.66
CA GLY A 392 4.30 7.15 5.88
C GLY A 392 3.46 7.57 7.09
N GLN A 393 2.53 8.52 6.90
CA GLN A 393 1.60 8.95 7.93
C GLN A 393 0.64 7.84 8.36
N LEU A 394 0.11 7.04 7.41
CA LEU A 394 -0.71 5.86 7.74
C LEU A 394 0.10 4.80 8.51
N VAL A 395 1.37 4.59 8.15
CA VAL A 395 2.28 3.71 8.89
C VAL A 395 2.49 4.22 10.32
N LEU A 396 2.75 5.51 10.50
CA LEU A 396 2.92 6.13 11.83
C LEU A 396 1.64 6.02 12.67
N ALA A 397 0.47 6.23 12.07
CA ALA A 397 -0.82 6.03 12.73
C ALA A 397 -1.00 4.56 13.16
N LYS A 398 -0.68 3.59 12.30
CA LYS A 398 -0.70 2.16 12.63
C LYS A 398 0.26 1.83 13.77
N VAL A 399 1.48 2.37 13.76
CA VAL A 399 2.46 2.20 14.84
C VAL A 399 1.94 2.78 16.14
N ALA A 400 1.36 3.98 16.14
CA ALA A 400 0.78 4.59 17.34
C ALA A 400 -0.35 3.74 17.95
N ILE A 401 -1.25 3.21 17.10
CA ILE A 401 -2.31 2.29 17.53
C ILE A 401 -1.74 1.00 18.12
N VAL A 402 -0.71 0.42 17.49
CA VAL A 402 -0.03 -0.77 18.01
C VAL A 402 0.66 -0.49 19.34
N LEU A 403 1.30 0.68 19.51
CA LEU A 403 1.87 1.09 20.80
C LEU A 403 0.80 1.19 21.90
N CYS A 404 -0.37 1.73 21.60
CA CYS A 404 -1.51 1.71 22.52
C CYS A 404 -1.93 0.28 22.90
N ALA A 405 -2.01 -0.64 21.93
CA ALA A 405 -2.28 -2.04 22.20
C ALA A 405 -1.21 -2.68 23.11
N LEU A 406 0.07 -2.36 22.88
CA LEU A 406 1.17 -2.85 23.72
C LEU A 406 1.14 -2.30 25.15
N LEU A 407 0.73 -1.04 25.35
CA LEU A 407 0.52 -0.47 26.68
C LEU A 407 -0.61 -1.20 27.42
N ILE A 408 -1.72 -1.50 26.73
CA ILE A 408 -2.82 -2.31 27.29
C ILE A 408 -2.32 -3.72 27.62
N ALA A 409 -1.56 -4.35 26.72
CA ALA A 409 -1.00 -5.69 26.92
C ALA A 409 -0.03 -5.72 28.13
N ALA A 410 0.82 -4.71 28.26
CA ALA A 410 1.75 -4.53 29.37
C ALA A 410 1.00 -4.36 30.70
N TRP A 411 -0.03 -3.49 30.71
CA TRP A 411 -0.90 -3.31 31.86
C TRP A 411 -1.59 -4.63 32.25
N ASN A 412 -2.15 -5.35 31.27
CA ASN A 412 -2.78 -6.65 31.49
C ASN A 412 -1.79 -7.65 32.09
N ARG A 413 -0.57 -7.74 31.54
CA ARG A 413 0.46 -8.70 31.96
C ARG A 413 1.04 -8.43 33.35
N TRP A 414 1.30 -7.16 33.69
CA TRP A 414 2.00 -6.81 34.93
C TRP A 414 1.08 -6.39 36.08
N SER A 415 -0.16 -5.99 35.79
CA SER A 415 -1.10 -5.58 36.84
C SER A 415 -2.29 -6.51 37.00
N LEU A 416 -2.98 -6.87 35.91
CA LEU A 416 -4.22 -7.64 36.00
C LEU A 416 -3.96 -9.15 36.16
N LEU A 417 -2.99 -9.67 35.39
CA LEU A 417 -2.67 -11.08 35.40
C LEU A 417 -2.14 -11.60 36.74
N PRO A 418 -1.25 -10.88 37.45
CA PRO A 418 -0.79 -11.31 38.77
C PRO A 418 -1.90 -11.37 39.82
N ARG A 419 -2.94 -10.53 39.69
CA ARG A 419 -4.12 -10.58 40.58
C ARG A 419 -4.93 -11.86 40.34
N LEU A 420 -5.09 -12.25 39.07
CA LEU A 420 -5.77 -13.50 38.71
C LEU A 420 -4.98 -14.75 39.16
N THR A 421 -3.65 -14.74 39.04
CA THR A 421 -2.82 -15.91 39.42
C THR A 421 -2.65 -16.08 40.93
N ARG A 422 -2.71 -14.97 41.71
CA ARG A 422 -2.67 -15.01 43.18
C ARG A 422 -4.01 -15.39 43.82
N ALA A 423 -5.12 -15.32 43.07
CA ALA A 423 -6.44 -15.63 43.57
C ALA A 423 -6.59 -17.12 43.94
N THR A 424 -6.90 -17.39 45.21
CA THR A 424 -6.99 -18.75 45.76
C THR A 424 -8.38 -19.36 45.56
N SER A 425 -9.44 -18.57 45.80
CA SER A 425 -10.83 -19.02 45.66
C SER A 425 -11.29 -19.03 44.20
N ARG A 426 -12.32 -19.84 43.91
CA ARG A 426 -12.95 -19.90 42.58
C ARG A 426 -13.68 -18.60 42.26
N THR A 427 -14.36 -18.01 43.23
CA THR A 427 -15.13 -16.77 43.09
C THR A 427 -14.20 -15.60 42.77
N ASP A 428 -13.05 -15.49 43.45
CA ASP A 428 -12.06 -14.45 43.19
C ASP A 428 -11.42 -14.61 41.81
N ARG A 429 -11.11 -15.84 41.40
CA ARG A 429 -10.62 -16.13 40.04
C ARG A 429 -11.62 -15.70 38.96
N GLN A 430 -12.92 -15.87 39.20
CA GLN A 430 -13.97 -15.41 38.28
C GLN A 430 -14.14 -13.89 38.31
N ALA A 431 -14.02 -13.25 39.49
CA ALA A 431 -14.09 -11.80 39.61
C ALA A 431 -12.90 -11.11 38.90
N HIS A 432 -11.68 -11.64 39.10
CA HIS A 432 -10.45 -11.11 38.50
C HIS A 432 -10.25 -11.49 37.04
N SER A 433 -10.98 -12.48 36.49
CA SER A 433 -10.91 -12.79 35.06
C SER A 433 -11.64 -11.76 34.20
N ARG A 434 -12.71 -11.12 34.71
CA ARG A 434 -13.45 -10.07 34.01
C ARG A 434 -12.59 -8.90 33.54
N PRO A 435 -11.77 -8.24 34.39
CA PRO A 435 -10.92 -7.15 33.94
C PRO A 435 -9.85 -7.61 32.94
N VAL A 436 -9.28 -8.82 33.10
CA VAL A 436 -8.34 -9.40 32.12
C VAL A 436 -9.01 -9.57 30.74
N VAL A 437 -10.25 -10.09 30.72
CA VAL A 437 -11.03 -10.26 29.48
C VAL A 437 -11.37 -8.91 28.86
N ARG A 438 -11.77 -7.91 29.65
CA ARG A 438 -12.06 -6.56 29.15
C ARG A 438 -10.83 -5.89 28.55
N ALA A 439 -9.68 -5.98 29.21
CA ALA A 439 -8.42 -5.47 28.68
C ALA A 439 -8.01 -6.17 27.39
N ALA A 440 -8.11 -7.51 27.32
CA ALA A 440 -7.82 -8.26 26.10
C ALA A 440 -8.80 -7.97 24.96
N ALA A 441 -10.08 -7.71 25.27
CA ALA A 441 -11.06 -7.29 24.28
C ALA A 441 -10.74 -5.89 23.74
N LEU A 442 -10.40 -4.94 24.61
CA LEU A 442 -9.97 -3.60 24.21
C LEU A 442 -8.71 -3.66 23.34
N GLU A 443 -7.70 -4.44 23.74
CA GLU A 443 -6.49 -4.69 22.94
C GLU A 443 -6.84 -5.25 21.56
N GLY A 444 -7.72 -6.26 21.49
CA GLY A 444 -8.19 -6.83 20.24
C GLY A 444 -8.94 -5.84 19.34
N THR A 445 -9.77 -4.95 19.92
CA THR A 445 -10.44 -3.87 19.18
C THR A 445 -9.44 -2.86 18.62
N VAL A 446 -8.44 -2.47 19.42
CA VAL A 446 -7.37 -1.55 18.97
C VAL A 446 -6.58 -2.18 17.81
N LEU A 447 -6.28 -3.49 17.86
CA LEU A 447 -5.63 -4.19 16.74
C LEU A 447 -6.52 -4.28 15.51
N ALA A 448 -7.83 -4.48 15.68
CA ALA A 448 -8.76 -4.42 14.55
C ALA A 448 -8.73 -3.04 13.88
N CYS A 449 -8.65 -1.94 14.65
CA CYS A 449 -8.46 -0.59 14.09
C CYS A 449 -7.14 -0.45 13.30
N ALA A 450 -6.03 -1.02 13.79
CA ALA A 450 -4.77 -1.04 13.05
C ALA A 450 -4.87 -1.81 11.71
N LEU A 451 -5.69 -2.87 11.67
CA LEU A 451 -5.99 -3.61 10.44
C LEU A 451 -6.92 -2.84 9.49
N LEU A 452 -7.84 -2.02 10.01
CA LEU A 452 -8.64 -1.14 9.15
C LEU A 452 -7.75 -0.12 8.43
N ILE A 453 -6.75 0.46 9.11
CA ILE A 453 -5.72 1.29 8.47
C ILE A 453 -4.94 0.49 7.41
N THR A 454 -4.77 -0.81 7.61
CA THR A 454 -4.05 -1.67 6.65
C THR A 454 -4.78 -1.76 5.31
N GLY A 455 -6.12 -1.71 5.27
CA GLY A 455 -6.86 -1.60 4.00
C GLY A 455 -6.46 -0.35 3.20
N PHE A 456 -6.32 0.80 3.86
CA PHE A 456 -5.83 2.02 3.22
C PHE A 456 -4.36 1.89 2.80
N LEU A 457 -3.50 1.31 3.64
CA LEU A 457 -2.09 1.11 3.30
C LEU A 457 -1.90 0.21 2.07
N VAL A 458 -2.73 -0.82 1.90
CA VAL A 458 -2.66 -1.73 0.75
C VAL A 458 -3.05 -1.03 -0.54
N ASP A 459 -3.97 -0.06 -0.48
CA ASP A 459 -4.44 0.66 -1.68
C ASP A 459 -3.72 2.00 -1.90
N THR A 460 -2.89 2.45 -0.95
CA THR A 460 -2.18 3.73 -1.04
C THR A 460 -0.76 3.49 -1.53
N SER A 461 -0.35 4.23 -2.56
CA SER A 461 1.04 4.19 -3.04
C SER A 461 2.04 4.55 -1.94
N PRO A 462 3.09 3.74 -1.73
CA PRO A 462 4.17 4.07 -0.80
C PRO A 462 5.05 5.24 -1.25
N ALA A 463 5.14 5.46 -2.56
CA ALA A 463 5.71 6.68 -3.10
C ALA A 463 4.64 7.76 -2.89
N GLY A 464 4.75 8.53 -1.80
CA GLY A 464 3.84 9.64 -1.55
C GLY A 464 3.68 10.48 -2.81
N ASP A 465 2.47 11.04 -3.01
CA ASP A 465 2.11 11.93 -4.10
C ASP A 465 3.36 12.70 -4.49
N SER A 466 4.04 12.28 -5.56
CA SER A 466 5.15 13.07 -6.03
C SER A 466 4.46 14.36 -6.44
N PRO A 467 4.64 15.46 -5.69
CA PRO A 467 4.11 16.70 -6.18
C PRO A 467 4.74 16.85 -7.57
N PRO A 468 3.97 17.20 -8.62
CA PRO A 468 4.57 17.52 -9.92
C PRO A 468 5.74 18.42 -9.59
N ALA A 469 6.96 17.94 -9.90
CA ALA A 469 8.20 18.32 -9.22
C ALA A 469 8.04 19.64 -8.47
N ARG A 470 7.87 19.59 -7.13
CA ARG A 470 7.76 20.83 -6.33
C ARG A 470 8.95 21.66 -6.76
N ALA A 471 8.68 22.73 -7.53
CA ALA A 471 9.71 23.61 -8.04
C ALA A 471 10.60 23.91 -6.83
N ALA A 472 11.85 23.49 -6.89
CA ALA A 472 12.75 23.50 -5.76
C ALA A 472 12.62 24.86 -5.07
N ALA A 473 12.04 24.86 -3.87
CA ALA A 473 11.90 26.05 -3.06
C ALA A 473 13.31 26.38 -2.55
N GLY A 474 14.06 27.05 -3.42
CA GLY A 474 15.47 27.41 -3.24
C GLY A 474 15.93 28.55 -4.14
N THR A 475 15.12 28.97 -5.11
CA THR A 475 15.37 30.16 -5.92
C THR A 475 14.06 30.91 -6.09
N SER A 476 14.04 32.22 -5.78
CA SER A 476 12.92 33.06 -6.22
C SER A 476 12.78 32.87 -7.73
N PRO A 477 11.60 32.47 -8.24
CA PRO A 477 11.41 32.29 -9.67
C PRO A 477 11.73 33.61 -10.35
N ASP A 478 12.72 33.63 -11.24
CA ASP A 478 12.98 34.81 -12.05
C ASP A 478 11.71 35.04 -12.87
N THR A 479 11.06 36.17 -12.61
CA THR A 479 9.69 36.43 -13.05
C THR A 479 9.72 37.70 -13.85
N HIS A 480 9.38 37.58 -15.12
CA HIS A 480 9.33 38.70 -16.05
C HIS A 480 7.89 38.95 -16.48
N THR A 481 7.59 40.20 -16.81
CA THR A 481 6.24 40.63 -17.19
C THR A 481 6.24 41.34 -18.53
N THR A 482 5.24 41.05 -19.36
CA THR A 482 4.96 41.76 -20.61
C THR A 482 3.46 42.01 -20.75
N THR A 483 3.08 42.98 -21.57
CA THR A 483 1.68 43.35 -21.82
C THR A 483 1.30 43.00 -23.26
N LEU A 484 0.25 42.19 -23.40
CA LEU A 484 -0.31 41.76 -24.68
C LEU A 484 -1.71 42.35 -24.84
N GLY A 485 -1.81 43.51 -25.51
CA GLY A 485 -3.05 44.28 -25.53
C GLY A 485 -3.39 44.82 -24.13
N THR A 486 -4.57 44.45 -23.61
CA THR A 486 -5.02 44.82 -22.25
C THR A 486 -4.69 43.78 -21.18
N ILE A 487 -3.99 42.70 -21.55
CA ILE A 487 -3.68 41.57 -20.67
C ILE A 487 -2.22 41.64 -20.24
N THR A 488 -1.99 41.61 -18.93
CA THR A 488 -0.65 41.48 -18.35
C THR A 488 -0.29 40.02 -18.22
N VAL A 489 0.80 39.62 -18.87
CA VAL A 489 1.38 38.27 -18.80
C VAL A 489 2.57 38.32 -17.86
N ARG A 490 2.48 37.57 -16.75
CA ARG A 490 3.61 37.28 -15.87
C ARG A 490 4.12 35.88 -16.15
N ALA A 491 5.35 35.76 -16.63
CA ALA A 491 5.98 34.48 -16.93
C ALA A 491 7.13 34.19 -15.96
N SER A 492 7.26 32.93 -15.57
CA SER A 492 8.40 32.43 -14.81
C SER A 492 8.93 31.13 -15.39
N LEU A 493 10.24 30.95 -15.30
CA LEU A 493 10.93 29.71 -15.64
C LEU A 493 11.71 29.26 -14.40
N THR A 494 11.53 28.01 -13.97
CA THR A 494 12.15 27.50 -12.72
C THR A 494 12.62 26.06 -12.93
N PRO A 495 13.86 25.66 -12.55
CA PRO A 495 14.81 26.39 -11.71
C PRO A 495 15.87 27.25 -12.44
N LEU A 496 15.73 27.51 -13.74
CA LEU A 496 16.72 28.23 -14.58
C LEU A 496 18.06 27.51 -14.69
N VAL A 497 18.01 26.18 -14.75
CA VAL A 497 19.19 25.34 -14.91
C VAL A 497 19.14 24.62 -16.26
N ARG A 498 20.29 24.14 -16.74
CA ARG A 498 20.31 23.19 -17.86
C ARG A 498 19.53 21.93 -17.46
N GLY A 499 18.67 21.44 -18.36
CA GLY A 499 17.80 20.29 -18.10
C GLY A 499 16.35 20.68 -17.82
N ALA A 500 15.68 19.96 -16.92
CA ALA A 500 14.24 20.12 -16.70
C ALA A 500 13.89 21.46 -16.02
N ASN A 501 12.97 22.19 -16.62
CA ASN A 501 12.41 23.45 -16.12
C ASN A 501 10.89 23.47 -16.31
N THR A 502 10.21 24.23 -15.46
CA THR A 502 8.78 24.49 -15.57
C THR A 502 8.55 25.93 -16.02
N VAL A 503 7.77 26.12 -17.08
CA VAL A 503 7.23 27.40 -17.51
C VAL A 503 5.91 27.62 -16.79
N THR A 504 5.69 28.79 -16.20
CA THR A 504 4.39 29.19 -15.66
C THR A 504 4.01 30.57 -16.19
N LEU A 505 2.82 30.70 -16.77
CA LEU A 505 2.23 31.97 -17.18
C LEU A 505 1.03 32.30 -16.30
N ARG A 506 0.93 33.57 -15.90
CA ARG A 506 -0.26 34.14 -15.27
C ARG A 506 -0.76 35.32 -16.11
N LEU A 507 -2.00 35.22 -16.57
CA LEU A 507 -2.71 36.22 -17.36
C LEU A 507 -3.66 36.99 -16.44
N THR A 508 -3.51 38.31 -16.41
CA THR A 508 -4.35 39.19 -15.59
C THR A 508 -4.82 40.41 -16.38
N SER A 509 -6.03 40.88 -16.10
CA SER A 509 -6.53 42.16 -16.62
C SER A 509 -5.79 43.34 -15.99
N ALA A 510 -6.04 44.55 -16.49
CA ALA A 510 -5.58 45.79 -15.85
C ALA A 510 -6.10 45.97 -14.41
N ALA A 511 -7.20 45.31 -14.03
CA ALA A 511 -7.75 45.30 -12.68
C ALA A 511 -7.14 44.20 -11.78
N GLY A 512 -6.24 43.36 -12.30
CA GLY A 512 -5.59 42.26 -11.57
C GLY A 512 -6.37 40.94 -11.54
N GLU A 513 -7.59 40.92 -12.08
CA GLU A 513 -8.41 39.71 -12.18
C GLU A 513 -7.87 38.73 -13.23
N PRO A 514 -7.97 37.40 -13.01
CA PRO A 514 -7.56 36.40 -13.98
C PRO A 514 -8.37 36.53 -15.27
N VAL A 515 -7.69 36.43 -16.42
CA VAL A 515 -8.31 36.53 -17.75
C VAL A 515 -7.83 35.41 -18.66
N GLU A 516 -8.64 35.09 -19.65
CA GLU A 516 -8.36 34.04 -20.64
C GLU A 516 -8.38 34.64 -22.05
N GLY A 517 -7.55 34.07 -22.93
CA GLY A 517 -7.59 34.38 -24.36
C GLY A 517 -8.70 33.58 -25.07
N VAL A 518 -8.93 33.90 -26.34
CA VAL A 518 -9.79 33.10 -27.24
C VAL A 518 -9.21 31.71 -27.48
N ALA A 519 -7.89 31.56 -27.32
CA ALA A 519 -7.19 30.28 -27.33
C ALA A 519 -6.10 30.27 -26.22
N PRO A 520 -5.65 29.09 -25.78
CA PRO A 520 -4.53 28.99 -24.85
C PRO A 520 -3.29 29.73 -25.38
N PRO A 521 -2.50 30.38 -24.50
CA PRO A 521 -1.25 31.01 -24.91
C PRO A 521 -0.28 29.97 -25.46
N VAL A 522 0.50 30.38 -26.46
CA VAL A 522 1.58 29.57 -27.03
C VAL A 522 2.91 30.21 -26.70
N VAL A 523 3.81 29.42 -26.10
CA VAL A 523 5.17 29.85 -25.76
C VAL A 523 6.15 29.26 -26.77
N ARG A 524 7.14 30.05 -27.20
CA ARG A 524 8.32 29.57 -27.90
C ARG A 524 9.56 29.94 -27.11
N LEU A 525 10.48 29.00 -26.96
CA LEU A 525 11.74 29.20 -26.27
C LEU A 525 12.90 29.05 -27.25
N SER A 526 13.79 30.03 -27.28
CA SER A 526 14.99 30.01 -28.12
C SER A 526 16.20 30.58 -27.40
N SER A 527 17.38 30.16 -27.80
CA SER A 527 18.68 30.69 -27.38
C SER A 527 19.55 30.94 -28.62
N ASP A 528 20.78 31.40 -28.41
CA ASP A 528 21.80 31.49 -29.47
C ASP A 528 22.17 30.11 -30.06
N ARG A 529 21.95 29.01 -29.32
CA ARG A 529 22.41 27.66 -29.70
C ARG A 529 21.31 26.61 -29.85
N ALA A 530 20.08 26.86 -29.38
CA ALA A 530 18.99 25.89 -29.41
C ALA A 530 17.61 26.56 -29.42
N THR A 531 16.64 25.94 -30.11
CA THR A 531 15.25 26.40 -30.20
C THR A 531 14.30 25.26 -29.89
N LEU A 532 13.33 25.47 -29.00
CA LEU A 532 12.40 24.45 -28.50
C LEU A 532 11.02 24.46 -29.18
N GLY A 533 10.87 25.21 -30.28
CA GLY A 533 9.60 25.30 -31.00
C GLY A 533 8.46 25.84 -30.13
N ALA A 534 7.22 25.52 -30.49
CA ALA A 534 6.05 25.88 -29.70
C ALA A 534 5.84 24.87 -28.56
N VAL A 535 5.76 25.40 -27.33
CA VAL A 535 5.52 24.66 -26.10
C VAL A 535 4.04 24.77 -25.75
N PRO A 536 3.28 23.66 -25.81
CA PRO A 536 1.87 23.66 -25.41
C PRO A 536 1.78 23.82 -23.89
N LEU A 537 0.92 24.74 -23.45
CA LEU A 537 0.69 25.03 -22.05
C LEU A 537 -0.63 24.44 -21.58
N THR A 538 -0.63 23.83 -20.39
CA THR A 538 -1.81 23.29 -19.73
C THR A 538 -2.35 24.30 -18.73
N GLN A 539 -3.65 24.56 -18.76
CA GLN A 539 -4.28 25.42 -17.77
C GLN A 539 -4.45 24.69 -16.44
N VAL A 540 -3.99 25.28 -15.35
CA VAL A 540 -4.10 24.70 -13.99
C VAL A 540 -5.12 25.42 -13.12
N SER A 541 -5.42 26.69 -13.43
CA SER A 541 -6.51 27.48 -12.85
C SER A 541 -6.84 28.66 -13.77
N PRO A 542 -7.95 29.40 -13.55
CA PRO A 542 -8.31 30.55 -14.39
C PRO A 542 -7.15 31.54 -14.54
N GLY A 543 -6.75 31.78 -15.79
CA GLY A 543 -5.62 32.64 -16.14
C GLY A 543 -4.22 32.11 -15.77
N ILE A 544 -4.06 30.87 -15.28
CA ILE A 544 -2.73 30.29 -14.98
C ILE A 544 -2.48 29.05 -15.83
N TYR A 545 -1.34 29.07 -16.53
CA TYR A 545 -0.92 28.04 -17.47
C TYR A 545 0.49 27.53 -17.13
N THR A 546 0.75 26.24 -17.33
CA THR A 546 2.04 25.61 -17.02
C THR A 546 2.49 24.61 -18.09
N ALA A 547 3.80 24.45 -18.26
CA ALA A 547 4.40 23.42 -19.11
C ALA A 547 5.75 22.98 -18.56
N GLN A 548 6.10 21.71 -18.76
CA GLN A 548 7.46 21.21 -18.53
C GLN A 548 8.27 21.32 -19.81
N VAL A 549 9.49 21.86 -19.70
CA VAL A 549 10.43 22.06 -20.80
C VAL A 549 11.82 21.58 -20.40
N VAL A 550 12.60 21.10 -21.37
CA VAL A 550 14.00 20.72 -21.14
C VAL A 550 14.89 21.69 -21.90
N LEU A 551 15.72 22.44 -21.18
CA LEU A 551 16.64 23.43 -21.75
C LEU A 551 18.00 22.76 -21.99
N PRO A 552 18.41 22.51 -23.24
CA PRO A 552 19.61 21.72 -23.55
C PRO A 552 20.93 22.46 -23.31
N VAL A 553 20.89 23.80 -23.22
CA VAL A 553 22.08 24.66 -23.12
C VAL A 553 21.89 25.75 -22.08
N THR A 554 22.99 26.18 -21.48
CA THR A 554 23.06 27.39 -20.65
C THR A 554 23.19 28.65 -21.50
N GLY A 555 22.87 29.80 -20.90
CA GLY A 555 22.91 31.10 -21.56
C GLY A 555 21.56 31.82 -21.53
N THR A 556 21.44 32.86 -22.34
CA THR A 556 20.21 33.66 -22.42
C THR A 556 19.18 32.96 -23.28
N TRP A 557 18.01 32.72 -22.71
CA TRP A 557 16.84 32.17 -23.37
C TRP A 557 15.78 33.24 -23.56
N ARG A 558 15.30 33.39 -24.79
CA ARG A 558 14.15 34.24 -25.14
C ARG A 558 12.89 33.41 -25.14
N MET A 559 11.91 33.85 -24.37
CA MET A 559 10.56 33.31 -24.30
C MET A 559 9.62 34.24 -25.06
N GLN A 560 9.15 33.79 -26.21
CA GLN A 560 8.10 34.48 -26.95
C GLN A 560 6.76 33.92 -26.53
N VAL A 561 5.88 34.78 -26.02
CA VAL A 561 4.51 34.46 -25.63
C VAL A 561 3.57 35.05 -26.68
N SER A 562 2.78 34.21 -27.32
CA SER A 562 1.69 34.65 -28.20
C SER A 562 0.35 34.33 -27.56
N LEU A 563 -0.55 35.31 -27.55
CA LEU A 563 -1.88 35.19 -26.93
C LEU A 563 -2.94 35.70 -27.90
N ARG A 564 -3.85 34.82 -28.30
CA ARG A 564 -4.98 35.20 -29.14
C ARG A 564 -6.04 35.87 -28.28
N ILE A 565 -6.17 37.19 -28.40
CA ILE A 565 -7.12 37.99 -27.61
C ILE A 565 -8.43 38.25 -28.36
N SER A 566 -8.47 38.03 -29.68
CA SER A 566 -9.69 38.08 -30.49
C SER A 566 -9.55 37.22 -31.75
N GLU A 567 -10.60 37.13 -32.57
CA GLU A 567 -10.54 36.47 -33.88
C GLU A 567 -9.42 37.05 -34.77
N PHE A 568 -9.16 38.36 -34.67
CA PHE A 568 -8.23 39.08 -35.54
C PHE A 568 -6.92 39.51 -34.88
N ALA A 569 -6.78 39.37 -33.55
CA ALA A 569 -5.61 39.86 -32.81
C ALA A 569 -4.90 38.73 -32.04
N ASN A 570 -3.60 38.57 -32.34
CA ASN A 570 -2.68 37.64 -31.67
C ASN A 570 -1.35 38.34 -31.33
N PRO A 571 -1.35 39.29 -30.37
CA PRO A 571 -0.13 39.96 -29.92
C PRO A 571 0.92 38.96 -29.42
N VAL A 572 2.20 39.31 -29.63
CA VAL A 572 3.36 38.54 -29.20
C VAL A 572 4.23 39.43 -28.32
N GLY A 573 4.69 38.89 -27.19
CA GLY A 573 5.63 39.54 -26.29
C GLY A 573 6.84 38.65 -26.06
N GLU A 574 7.98 39.27 -25.80
CA GLU A 574 9.25 38.57 -25.61
C GLU A 574 9.82 38.89 -24.23
N LEU A 575 10.35 37.86 -23.58
CA LEU A 575 10.91 37.90 -22.23
C LEU A 575 12.24 37.17 -22.24
N GLU A 576 13.25 37.67 -21.54
CA GLU A 576 14.57 37.05 -21.50
C GLU A 576 14.87 36.45 -20.12
N PHE A 577 15.40 35.22 -20.11
CA PHE A 577 15.76 34.47 -18.91
C PHE A 577 17.22 34.00 -19.02
N VAL A 578 17.97 34.04 -17.92
CA VAL A 578 19.36 33.55 -17.90
C VAL A 578 19.44 32.19 -17.25
N VAL A 579 19.76 31.16 -18.06
CA VAL A 579 19.88 29.76 -17.63
C VAL A 579 21.33 29.44 -17.27
N ARG A 580 21.54 28.89 -16.08
CA ARG A 580 22.84 28.55 -15.50
C ARG A 580 23.06 27.03 -15.49
N ASP A 581 24.28 26.60 -15.21
CA ASP A 581 24.62 25.18 -15.12
C ASP A 581 24.02 24.52 -13.86
#